data_AF-A0A7J6TT75-F1
#
_entry.id   AF-A0A7J6TT75-F1
#
_cell.length_a   1.000
_cell.length_b   1.000
_cell.length_c   1.000
_cell.angle_alpha   90.00
_cell.angle_beta   90.00
_cell.angle_gamma   90.00
#
_symmetry.space_group_name_H-M   'P 1'
#
loop_
_entity.id
_entity.type
_entity.pdbx_description
1 polymer ?
#
loop_
_entity_poly.entity_id
_entity_poly.type
_entity_poly.pdbx_seq_one_letter_code
_entity_poly.pdbx_strand_id
1 'polypeptide(L)'
;MLRWSRIRMIHNYAKTKVDEQLSITRKPCPDYKPGKNLLSYPMERCKTVKGIPFYGKRYDPYMKPPTSNRRYRKPEPRPEIKTDYTEDDMHEMLGKYRFEISGHFPSDEFGFTAAPFEKEIWKVADDLYLKGWIRVREKFAQGELGGDVNALSYFRKWVEQQHNTSGVIHTSHFFDDNYGISKLPAPVLKCIKDMRPYRKKRLHAGKKLIRKDLSRYEAYSKAEELRREKLVDEAMVQDY
;
A
#
# COMPACT_ATOMS: atom_id res chain seq x y z
N MET A 1 5.39 46.26 21.82
CA MET A 1 4.22 45.43 22.15
C MET A 1 3.93 44.46 21.00
N LEU A 2 4.33 43.19 21.08
CA LEU A 2 3.88 42.05 20.25
C LEU A 2 4.80 40.84 20.55
N ARG A 3 4.65 40.19 21.72
CA ARG A 3 5.46 39.01 22.07
C ARG A 3 4.73 37.95 22.89
N TRP A 4 3.40 37.90 22.79
CA TRP A 4 2.56 37.01 23.60
C TRP A 4 1.67 36.06 22.76
N SER A 5 1.87 35.97 21.44
CA SER A 5 1.02 35.16 20.55
C SER A 5 1.59 33.79 20.15
N ARG A 6 2.87 33.47 20.44
CA ARG A 6 3.47 32.18 20.06
C ARG A 6 3.46 31.10 21.16
N ILE A 7 3.41 31.47 22.43
CA ILE A 7 3.48 30.51 23.55
C ILE A 7 2.17 29.71 23.69
N ARG A 8 1.00 30.29 23.33
CA ARG A 8 -0.29 29.58 23.34
C ARG A 8 -0.47 28.54 22.23
N MET A 9 0.33 28.56 21.16
CA MET A 9 0.23 27.53 20.11
C MET A 9 0.91 26.20 20.50
N ILE A 10 1.84 26.21 21.46
CA ILE A 10 2.61 25.01 21.82
C ILE A 10 1.80 24.08 22.75
N HIS A 11 0.94 24.62 23.61
CA HIS A 11 0.09 23.83 24.52
C HIS A 11 -1.05 23.07 23.84
N ASN A 12 -1.43 23.44 22.60
CA ASN A 12 -2.52 22.78 21.87
C ASN A 12 -2.06 21.68 20.89
N TYR A 13 -0.76 21.45 20.73
CA TYR A 13 -0.23 20.37 19.87
C TYR A 13 0.13 19.07 20.62
N ALA A 14 0.13 19.10 21.95
CA ALA A 14 0.47 17.93 22.78
C ALA A 14 -0.73 17.02 23.11
N LYS A 15 -1.97 17.43 22.78
CA LYS A 15 -3.19 16.63 22.97
C LYS A 15 -3.67 15.85 21.74
N THR A 16 -2.97 15.95 20.60
CA THR A 16 -3.45 15.37 19.32
C THR A 16 -2.58 14.26 18.76
N LYS A 17 -1.74 13.59 19.58
CA LYS A 17 -1.00 12.38 19.16
C LYS A 17 -0.84 11.35 20.29
N VAL A 18 -1.94 10.69 20.65
CA VAL A 18 -1.90 9.36 21.30
C VAL A 18 -2.78 8.32 20.57
N ASP A 19 -3.51 8.69 19.51
CA ASP A 19 -4.44 7.77 18.83
C ASP A 19 -3.90 7.08 17.56
N GLU A 20 -2.58 6.95 17.39
CA GLU A 20 -2.01 6.29 16.20
C GLU A 20 -0.94 5.25 16.56
N GLN A 21 -1.32 4.20 17.30
CA GLN A 21 -0.63 2.88 17.26
C GLN A 21 -1.41 1.76 17.97
N LEU A 22 -2.63 1.49 17.52
CA LEU A 22 -3.22 0.14 17.64
C LEU A 22 -3.72 -0.26 16.26
N SER A 23 -2.91 -1.01 15.54
CA SER A 23 -3.32 -1.67 14.31
C SER A 23 -4.44 -2.66 14.63
N ILE A 24 -5.66 -2.21 14.34
CA ILE A 24 -6.91 -2.94 14.36
C ILE A 24 -6.82 -4.12 13.39
N THR A 25 -6.65 -5.32 13.93
CA THR A 25 -7.18 -6.56 13.33
C THR A 25 -7.57 -7.53 14.43
N ARG A 26 -8.73 -7.31 15.07
CA ARG A 26 -9.54 -8.40 15.64
C ARG A 26 -10.99 -8.02 15.45
N LYS A 27 -11.76 -8.88 14.77
CA LYS A 27 -13.21 -8.75 14.71
C LYS A 27 -13.72 -8.54 16.15
N PRO A 28 -14.67 -7.62 16.39
CA PRO A 28 -15.20 -7.41 17.74
C PRO A 28 -15.73 -8.75 18.26
N CYS A 29 -15.14 -9.24 19.37
CA CYS A 29 -15.53 -10.50 19.98
C CYS A 29 -16.79 -10.23 20.85
N PRO A 30 -17.95 -10.83 20.54
CA PRO A 30 -19.23 -10.52 21.19
C PRO A 30 -19.23 -10.77 22.71
N ASP A 31 -18.34 -11.65 23.17
CA ASP A 31 -18.29 -12.13 24.55
C ASP A 31 -17.71 -11.10 25.54
N TYR A 32 -16.97 -10.11 25.06
CA TYR A 32 -16.48 -9.00 25.88
C TYR A 32 -17.51 -7.87 26.05
N LYS A 33 -18.73 -8.04 25.53
CA LYS A 33 -19.81 -7.09 25.77
C LYS A 33 -20.29 -7.24 27.21
N PRO A 34 -20.27 -6.19 28.05
CA PRO A 34 -20.86 -6.26 29.37
C PRO A 34 -22.35 -6.64 29.24
N GLY A 35 -22.77 -7.63 30.02
CA GLY A 35 -24.16 -8.07 30.08
C GLY A 35 -25.10 -6.90 30.42
N LYS A 36 -26.37 -7.01 30.03
CA LYS A 36 -27.38 -6.01 30.41
C LYS A 36 -27.67 -6.15 31.90
N ASN A 37 -27.46 -5.08 32.64
CA ASN A 37 -27.75 -5.00 34.08
C ASN A 37 -28.94 -4.05 34.29
N LEU A 38 -29.64 -4.14 35.43
CA LEU A 38 -30.79 -3.27 35.75
C LEU A 38 -30.48 -1.77 35.75
N LEU A 39 -29.21 -1.40 35.91
CA LEU A 39 -28.71 -0.01 35.87
C LEU A 39 -28.17 0.41 34.49
N SER A 40 -28.20 -0.48 33.49
CA SER A 40 -27.80 -0.11 32.14
C SER A 40 -28.86 0.79 31.50
N TYR A 41 -28.44 1.93 30.96
CA TYR A 41 -29.35 2.83 30.25
C TYR A 41 -30.13 2.06 29.20
N PRO A 42 -31.46 2.28 29.07
CA PRO A 42 -32.22 1.67 27.99
C PRO A 42 -31.53 2.04 26.67
N MET A 43 -31.36 1.07 25.76
CA MET A 43 -30.76 1.37 24.46
C MET A 43 -31.61 2.45 23.79
N GLU A 44 -31.12 3.70 23.77
CA GLU A 44 -31.58 4.74 22.87
C GLU A 44 -31.15 4.36 21.46
N ARG A 45 -31.81 3.34 20.91
CA ARG A 45 -31.79 3.18 19.46
C ARG A 45 -32.56 4.39 18.94
N CYS A 46 -31.95 5.21 18.10
CA CYS A 46 -32.72 6.01 17.17
C CYS A 46 -33.70 5.05 16.50
N LYS A 47 -35.00 5.22 16.77
CA LYS A 47 -36.07 4.46 16.12
C LYS A 47 -36.07 4.90 14.66
N THR A 48 -35.17 4.35 13.85
CA THR A 48 -35.37 4.35 12.40
C THR A 48 -36.54 3.43 12.16
N VAL A 49 -37.74 4.01 12.12
CA VAL A 49 -38.95 3.33 11.67
C VAL A 49 -38.66 2.85 10.26
N LYS A 50 -38.64 1.53 10.05
CA LYS A 50 -38.70 0.96 8.71
C LYS A 50 -40.08 1.32 8.17
N GLY A 51 -40.15 2.42 7.40
CA GLY A 51 -41.40 2.97 6.89
C GLY A 51 -41.19 4.31 6.17
N ILE A 52 -42.05 4.51 5.17
CA ILE A 52 -42.31 5.61 4.23
C ILE A 52 -41.46 6.90 4.41
N PRO A 53 -40.82 7.40 3.33
CA PRO A 53 -39.96 8.59 3.39
C PRO A 53 -40.69 9.81 3.95
N PHE A 54 -39.98 10.57 4.79
CA PHE A 54 -40.47 11.81 5.37
C PHE A 54 -40.49 12.91 4.28
N TYR A 55 -41.68 13.22 3.74
CA TYR A 55 -41.89 14.19 2.65
C TYR A 55 -41.68 15.67 3.04
N GLY A 56 -41.25 15.96 4.28
CA GLY A 56 -41.06 17.34 4.77
C GLY A 56 -39.88 18.09 4.14
N LYS A 57 -38.97 17.39 3.45
CA LYS A 57 -37.96 18.01 2.59
C LYS A 57 -38.34 17.69 1.15
N ARG A 58 -38.70 18.71 0.35
CA ARG A 58 -38.79 18.57 -1.09
C ARG A 58 -37.44 18.04 -1.56
N TYR A 59 -37.43 16.79 -2.03
CA TYR A 59 -36.29 16.26 -2.76
C TYR A 59 -36.18 17.11 -4.02
N ASP A 60 -35.16 17.96 -4.06
CA ASP A 60 -34.85 18.76 -5.24
C ASP A 60 -33.98 17.90 -6.18
N PRO A 61 -34.56 17.37 -7.28
CA PRO A 61 -33.83 16.51 -8.21
C PRO A 61 -32.71 17.26 -8.95
N TYR A 62 -32.65 18.60 -8.89
CA TYR A 62 -31.64 19.42 -9.57
C TYR A 62 -30.44 19.73 -8.68
N MET A 63 -30.57 19.69 -7.35
CA MET A 63 -29.50 20.08 -6.42
C MET A 63 -28.48 18.96 -6.18
N LYS A 64 -28.92 17.71 -5.96
CA LYS A 64 -28.03 16.57 -5.73
C LYS A 64 -28.68 15.24 -6.15
N PRO A 65 -28.12 14.49 -7.12
CA PRO A 65 -28.56 13.12 -7.34
C PRO A 65 -28.25 12.28 -6.08
N PRO A 66 -29.18 11.43 -5.62
CA PRO A 66 -29.02 10.63 -4.40
C PRO A 66 -27.88 9.65 -4.60
N THR A 67 -26.94 9.66 -3.65
CA THR A 67 -25.76 8.79 -3.63
C THR A 67 -26.11 7.29 -3.57
N SER A 68 -27.34 6.95 -3.19
CA SER A 68 -27.82 5.57 -3.08
C SER A 68 -28.39 4.99 -4.38
N ASN A 69 -28.63 5.80 -5.42
CA ASN A 69 -29.07 5.30 -6.71
C ASN A 69 -27.85 4.86 -7.53
N ARG A 70 -27.13 3.82 -7.06
CA ARG A 70 -26.31 3.01 -7.96
C ARG A 70 -27.27 2.45 -8.99
N ARG A 71 -27.35 3.09 -10.16
CA ARG A 71 -28.09 2.58 -11.31
C ARG A 71 -27.70 1.12 -11.45
N TYR A 72 -28.69 0.22 -11.36
CA TYR A 72 -28.46 -1.19 -11.61
C TYR A 72 -27.78 -1.31 -12.97
N ARG A 73 -26.50 -1.64 -12.96
CA ARG A 73 -25.81 -2.06 -14.18
C ARG A 73 -26.16 -3.52 -14.33
N LYS A 74 -26.94 -3.84 -15.36
CA LYS A 74 -27.17 -5.23 -15.74
C LYS A 74 -25.78 -5.90 -15.82
N PRO A 75 -25.55 -7.01 -15.12
CA PRO A 75 -24.29 -7.72 -15.27
C PRO A 75 -24.12 -8.04 -16.75
N GLU A 76 -22.94 -7.74 -17.29
CA GLU A 76 -22.62 -8.14 -18.66
C GLU A 76 -22.79 -9.65 -18.76
N PRO A 77 -23.36 -10.16 -19.88
CA PRO A 77 -23.50 -11.59 -20.08
C PRO A 77 -22.12 -12.23 -19.93
N ARG A 78 -22.04 -13.31 -19.15
CA ARG A 78 -20.78 -14.04 -19.03
C ARG A 78 -20.38 -14.50 -20.43
N PRO A 79 -19.17 -14.21 -20.88
CA PRO A 79 -18.72 -14.67 -22.18
C PRO A 79 -18.72 -16.19 -22.21
N GLU A 80 -19.09 -16.75 -23.36
CA GLU A 80 -19.08 -18.19 -23.58
C GLU A 80 -17.63 -18.68 -23.52
N ILE A 81 -17.38 -19.64 -22.63
CA ILE A 81 -16.08 -20.27 -22.51
C ILE A 81 -16.06 -21.37 -23.57
N LYS A 82 -15.22 -21.24 -24.60
CA LYS A 82 -14.92 -22.36 -25.49
C LYS A 82 -14.16 -23.40 -24.66
N THR A 83 -14.63 -24.64 -24.66
CA THR A 83 -13.98 -25.78 -23.99
C THR A 83 -13.35 -26.75 -24.96
N ASP A 84 -13.75 -26.69 -26.23
CA ASP A 84 -13.48 -27.72 -27.23
C ASP A 84 -12.28 -27.31 -28.08
N TYR A 85 -11.13 -27.12 -27.44
CA TYR A 85 -9.89 -26.79 -28.14
C TYR A 85 -9.24 -28.05 -28.72
N THR A 86 -8.87 -28.00 -30.00
CA THR A 86 -8.03 -28.98 -30.69
C THR A 86 -6.56 -28.54 -30.66
N GLU A 87 -5.62 -29.44 -30.99
CA GLU A 87 -4.18 -29.11 -31.04
C GLU A 87 -3.88 -27.93 -31.96
N ASP A 88 -4.62 -27.82 -33.08
CA ASP A 88 -4.49 -26.71 -34.03
C ASP A 88 -5.02 -25.39 -33.46
N ASP A 89 -6.04 -25.41 -32.59
CA ASP A 89 -6.69 -24.22 -32.02
C ASP A 89 -6.15 -23.80 -30.65
N MET A 90 -5.19 -24.55 -30.08
CA MET A 90 -4.60 -24.25 -28.77
C MET A 90 -3.95 -22.86 -28.69
N HIS A 91 -3.53 -22.31 -29.83
CA HIS A 91 -2.96 -20.97 -29.92
C HIS A 91 -3.99 -19.85 -29.64
N GLU A 92 -5.29 -20.11 -29.85
CA GLU A 92 -6.37 -19.18 -29.51
C GLU A 92 -6.75 -19.24 -28.02
N MET A 93 -6.31 -20.29 -27.32
CA MET A 93 -6.62 -20.46 -25.91
C MET A 93 -5.83 -19.43 -25.08
N LEU A 94 -6.57 -18.55 -24.43
CA LEU A 94 -6.01 -17.60 -23.47
C LEU A 94 -6.01 -18.21 -22.08
N GLY A 95 -4.88 -18.06 -21.40
CA GLY A 95 -4.66 -18.50 -20.05
C GLY A 95 -4.22 -17.36 -19.14
N LYS A 96 -4.17 -17.67 -17.85
CA LYS A 96 -3.63 -16.81 -16.82
C LYS A 96 -3.13 -17.65 -15.67
N TYR A 97 -1.95 -17.33 -15.17
CA TYR A 97 -1.43 -17.92 -13.94
C TYR A 97 -0.76 -16.87 -13.08
N ARG A 98 -0.57 -17.23 -11.82
CA ARG A 98 0.33 -16.55 -10.90
C ARG A 98 1.59 -17.36 -10.73
N PHE A 99 2.69 -16.67 -10.50
CA PHE A 99 3.96 -17.32 -10.26
C PHE A 99 4.65 -16.73 -9.03
N GLU A 100 5.42 -17.58 -8.38
CA GLU A 100 6.34 -17.25 -7.32
C GLU A 100 7.66 -17.98 -7.57
N ILE A 101 8.70 -17.21 -7.82
CA ILE A 101 10.05 -17.67 -8.06
C ILE A 101 10.87 -17.27 -6.85
N SER A 102 11.46 -18.24 -6.16
CA SER A 102 12.39 -17.99 -5.06
C SER A 102 13.82 -18.18 -5.55
N GLY A 103 14.71 -17.30 -5.13
CA GLY A 103 16.08 -17.28 -5.63
C GLY A 103 16.92 -16.24 -4.92
N HIS A 104 18.11 -16.01 -5.47
CA HIS A 104 18.94 -14.88 -5.13
C HIS A 104 19.20 -14.04 -6.38
N PHE A 105 18.67 -12.83 -6.39
CA PHE A 105 18.77 -11.87 -7.48
C PHE A 105 19.55 -10.65 -6.99
N PRO A 106 20.69 -10.31 -7.59
CA PRO A 106 21.51 -9.21 -7.14
C PRO A 106 20.71 -7.90 -7.20
N SER A 107 20.60 -7.25 -6.05
CA SER A 107 19.86 -6.00 -5.89
C SER A 107 20.79 -4.81 -5.82
N ASP A 108 20.28 -3.63 -6.22
CA ASP A 108 21.01 -2.38 -6.03
C ASP A 108 21.29 -2.13 -4.54
N GLU A 109 22.25 -1.24 -4.21
CA GLU A 109 22.74 -0.92 -2.84
C GLU A 109 21.64 -0.73 -1.76
N PHE A 110 20.41 -0.43 -2.18
CA PHE A 110 19.28 -0.21 -1.29
C PHE A 110 18.40 -1.44 -1.01
N GLY A 111 18.67 -2.60 -1.64
CA GLY A 111 18.01 -3.88 -1.38
C GLY A 111 16.57 -3.97 -1.87
N PHE A 112 16.18 -3.14 -2.84
CA PHE A 112 14.76 -2.94 -3.19
C PHE A 112 14.35 -3.55 -4.52
N THR A 113 15.21 -3.48 -5.52
CA THR A 113 14.94 -3.95 -6.88
C THR A 113 16.15 -4.73 -7.34
N ALA A 114 15.93 -5.95 -7.82
CA ALA A 114 16.95 -6.66 -8.58
C ALA A 114 16.82 -6.23 -10.05
N ALA A 115 17.28 -5.00 -10.33
CA ALA A 115 17.10 -4.35 -11.62
C ALA A 115 17.60 -5.18 -12.82
N PRO A 116 18.70 -5.95 -12.73
CA PRO A 116 19.14 -6.81 -13.82
C PRO A 116 18.13 -7.92 -14.14
N PHE A 117 17.70 -8.69 -13.13
CA PHE A 117 16.71 -9.76 -13.31
C PHE A 117 15.33 -9.21 -13.72
N GLU A 118 14.94 -8.06 -13.17
CA GLU A 118 13.70 -7.34 -13.53
C GLU A 118 13.65 -7.03 -15.03
N LYS A 119 14.76 -6.60 -15.63
CA LYS A 119 14.84 -6.32 -17.07
C LYS A 119 14.77 -7.58 -17.91
N GLU A 120 15.44 -8.66 -17.49
CA GLU A 120 15.43 -9.94 -18.20
C GLU A 120 14.03 -10.54 -18.24
N ILE A 121 13.39 -10.69 -17.07
CA ILE A 121 12.04 -11.28 -16.97
C ILE A 121 11.00 -10.42 -17.69
N TRP A 122 11.16 -9.10 -17.65
CA TRP A 122 10.28 -8.18 -18.37
C TRP A 122 10.45 -8.31 -19.87
N LYS A 123 11.68 -8.36 -20.37
CA LYS A 123 11.97 -8.54 -21.80
C LYS A 123 11.38 -9.84 -22.33
N VAL A 124 11.58 -10.95 -21.63
CA VAL A 124 11.03 -12.26 -22.04
C VAL A 124 9.50 -12.23 -22.05
N ALA A 125 8.87 -11.62 -21.05
CA ALA A 125 7.42 -11.49 -21.02
C ALA A 125 6.87 -10.57 -22.13
N ASP A 126 7.59 -9.49 -22.47
CA ASP A 126 7.24 -8.56 -23.55
C ASP A 126 7.41 -9.20 -24.93
N ASP A 127 8.52 -9.93 -25.15
CA ASP A 127 8.80 -10.68 -26.38
C ASP A 127 7.75 -11.78 -26.64
N LEU A 128 7.16 -12.33 -25.57
CA LEU A 128 6.07 -13.31 -25.61
C LEU A 128 4.66 -12.66 -25.63
N TYR A 129 4.58 -11.33 -25.73
CA TYR A 129 3.32 -10.56 -25.72
C TYR A 129 2.41 -10.84 -24.50
N LEU A 130 3.01 -11.22 -23.37
CA LEU A 130 2.29 -11.52 -22.13
C LEU A 130 1.82 -10.23 -21.45
N LYS A 131 0.66 -10.31 -20.80
CA LYS A 131 0.01 -9.20 -20.09
C LYS A 131 -0.06 -9.49 -18.60
N GLY A 132 -0.07 -8.44 -17.77
CA GLY A 132 -0.27 -8.57 -16.34
C GLY A 132 0.73 -7.74 -15.54
N TRP A 133 1.22 -8.28 -14.43
CA TRP A 133 2.17 -7.57 -13.59
C TRP A 133 3.25 -8.48 -13.02
N ILE A 134 4.45 -7.92 -12.90
CA ILE A 134 5.62 -8.60 -12.35
C ILE A 134 6.18 -7.75 -11.22
N ARG A 135 6.62 -8.39 -10.16
CA ARG A 135 7.29 -7.77 -9.02
C ARG A 135 8.54 -8.57 -8.70
N VAL A 136 9.69 -7.91 -8.77
CA VAL A 136 10.98 -8.55 -8.49
C VAL A 136 11.62 -7.95 -7.24
N ARG A 137 12.18 -8.81 -6.39
CA ARG A 137 12.96 -8.50 -5.20
C ARG A 137 14.26 -9.31 -5.21
N GLU A 138 15.11 -9.05 -4.23
CA GLU A 138 16.38 -9.78 -4.06
C GLU A 138 16.20 -11.28 -3.82
N LYS A 139 15.15 -11.69 -3.08
CA LYS A 139 14.94 -13.09 -2.69
C LYS A 139 13.86 -13.81 -3.49
N PHE A 140 13.00 -13.05 -4.17
CA PHE A 140 11.86 -13.62 -4.86
C PHE A 140 11.39 -12.71 -5.99
N ALA A 141 10.78 -13.32 -7.00
CA ALA A 141 9.96 -12.66 -8.00
C ALA A 141 8.55 -13.25 -7.96
N GLN A 142 7.55 -12.40 -8.03
CA GLN A 142 6.15 -12.79 -8.00
C GLN A 142 5.39 -12.00 -9.05
N GLY A 143 4.36 -12.60 -9.63
CA GLY A 143 3.57 -11.92 -10.63
C GLY A 143 2.33 -12.66 -11.03
N GLU A 144 1.59 -12.02 -11.90
CA GLU A 144 0.40 -12.56 -12.55
C GLU A 144 0.57 -12.28 -14.05
N LEU A 145 0.60 -13.33 -14.85
CA LEU A 145 0.73 -13.25 -16.30
C LEU A 145 -0.49 -13.89 -16.95
N GLY A 146 -0.95 -13.29 -18.03
CA GLY A 146 -1.99 -13.81 -18.89
C GLY A 146 -1.68 -13.52 -20.35
N GLY A 147 -2.01 -14.46 -21.20
CA GLY A 147 -1.67 -14.45 -22.62
C GLY A 147 -2.09 -15.75 -23.26
N ASP A 148 -1.54 -16.02 -24.43
CA ASP A 148 -1.76 -17.27 -25.13
C ASP A 148 -1.11 -18.42 -24.35
N VAL A 149 -1.74 -19.59 -24.34
CA VAL A 149 -1.26 -20.74 -23.54
C VAL A 149 0.10 -21.24 -24.00
N ASN A 150 0.40 -21.15 -25.29
CA ASN A 150 1.72 -21.47 -25.81
C ASN A 150 2.78 -20.51 -25.25
N ALA A 151 2.53 -19.20 -25.30
CA ALA A 151 3.42 -18.18 -24.75
C ALA A 151 3.63 -18.35 -23.24
N LEU A 152 2.56 -18.65 -22.50
CA LEU A 152 2.59 -18.93 -21.06
C LEU A 152 3.43 -20.18 -20.74
N SER A 153 3.32 -21.22 -21.56
CA SER A 153 4.10 -22.45 -21.43
C SER A 153 5.58 -22.23 -21.75
N TYR A 154 5.90 -21.41 -22.75
CA TYR A 154 7.27 -21.00 -23.06
C TYR A 154 7.91 -20.22 -21.91
N PHE A 155 7.18 -19.27 -21.33
CA PHE A 155 7.67 -18.54 -20.16
C PHE A 155 7.94 -19.47 -18.98
N ARG A 156 7.03 -20.41 -18.71
CA ARG A 156 7.20 -21.40 -17.64
C ARG A 156 8.46 -22.24 -17.87
N LYS A 157 8.64 -22.75 -19.08
CA LYS A 157 9.84 -23.49 -19.48
C LYS A 157 11.12 -22.65 -19.32
N TRP A 158 11.06 -21.36 -19.68
CA TRP A 158 12.20 -20.44 -19.53
C TRP A 158 12.63 -20.30 -18.06
N VAL A 159 11.66 -20.19 -17.14
CA VAL A 159 11.91 -20.13 -15.69
C VAL A 159 12.43 -21.47 -15.16
N GLU A 160 11.84 -22.60 -15.56
CA GLU A 160 12.23 -23.92 -15.05
C GLU A 160 13.64 -24.32 -15.51
N GLN A 161 14.01 -23.95 -16.75
CA GLN A 161 15.32 -24.23 -17.33
C GLN A 161 16.43 -23.25 -16.90
N GLN A 162 16.10 -22.24 -16.08
CA GLN A 162 17.07 -21.27 -15.55
C GLN A 162 17.89 -20.55 -16.63
N HIS A 163 17.21 -20.12 -17.70
CA HIS A 163 17.84 -19.34 -18.78
C HIS A 163 18.17 -17.89 -18.38
N ASN A 164 18.12 -17.56 -17.10
CA ASN A 164 18.41 -16.23 -16.59
C ASN A 164 19.92 -16.03 -16.47
N THR A 165 20.39 -14.83 -16.83
CA THR A 165 21.81 -14.47 -16.70
C THR A 165 22.06 -13.71 -15.40
N SER A 166 21.04 -13.03 -14.89
CA SER A 166 21.12 -12.11 -13.76
C SER A 166 20.57 -12.69 -12.45
N GLY A 167 21.18 -13.75 -11.92
CA GLY A 167 20.86 -14.30 -10.60
C GLY A 167 20.69 -15.82 -10.60
N VAL A 168 20.36 -16.38 -9.44
CA VAL A 168 20.16 -17.82 -9.27
C VAL A 168 18.74 -18.07 -8.78
N ILE A 169 17.99 -18.87 -9.50
CA ILE A 169 16.67 -19.33 -9.06
C ILE A 169 16.85 -20.66 -8.34
N HIS A 170 16.18 -20.81 -7.20
CA HIS A 170 16.18 -22.04 -6.42
C HIS A 170 14.92 -22.85 -6.63
N THR A 171 13.76 -22.19 -6.60
CA THR A 171 12.46 -22.84 -6.79
C THR A 171 11.54 -21.94 -7.60
N SER A 172 10.65 -22.57 -8.36
CA SER A 172 9.57 -21.88 -9.06
C SER A 172 8.25 -22.59 -8.76
N HIS A 173 7.23 -21.79 -8.50
CA HIS A 173 5.89 -22.26 -8.24
C HIS A 173 4.92 -21.47 -9.11
N PHE A 174 4.01 -22.19 -9.75
CA PHE A 174 2.94 -21.64 -10.58
C PHE A 174 1.61 -22.05 -9.93
N PHE A 175 0.71 -21.08 -9.78
CA PHE A 175 -0.57 -21.23 -9.08
C PHE A 175 -1.68 -20.53 -9.86
N ASP A 176 -2.93 -20.83 -9.54
CA ASP A 176 -4.12 -20.22 -10.15
C ASP A 176 -4.14 -20.36 -11.69
N ASP A 177 -3.73 -21.52 -12.21
CA ASP A 177 -3.78 -21.84 -13.65
C ASP A 177 -5.22 -21.84 -14.15
N ASN A 178 -5.61 -20.74 -14.79
CA ASN A 178 -6.94 -20.56 -15.38
C ASN A 178 -6.81 -20.52 -16.90
N TYR A 179 -7.46 -21.46 -17.58
CA TYR A 179 -7.51 -21.56 -19.04
C TYR A 179 -8.92 -21.24 -19.56
N GLY A 180 -9.05 -20.96 -20.85
CA GLY A 180 -10.34 -20.65 -21.48
C GLY A 180 -10.88 -19.25 -21.15
N ILE A 181 -9.99 -18.29 -20.90
CA ILE A 181 -10.39 -16.91 -20.58
C ILE A 181 -10.76 -16.19 -21.88
N SER A 182 -12.04 -15.86 -22.08
CA SER A 182 -12.48 -15.15 -23.28
C SER A 182 -11.80 -13.80 -23.53
N LYS A 183 -11.43 -13.06 -22.47
CA LYS A 183 -10.76 -11.77 -22.58
C LYS A 183 -9.88 -11.48 -21.37
N LEU A 184 -8.62 -11.17 -21.63
CA LEU A 184 -7.66 -10.81 -20.59
C LEU A 184 -7.91 -9.39 -20.03
N PRO A 185 -7.90 -9.20 -18.70
CA PRO A 185 -8.06 -7.88 -18.09
C PRO A 185 -6.78 -7.05 -18.20
N ALA A 186 -6.93 -5.82 -18.73
CA ALA A 186 -5.94 -4.78 -18.96
C ALA A 186 -4.83 -5.10 -20.01
N PRO A 187 -4.50 -4.16 -20.90
CA PRO A 187 -3.69 -4.46 -22.09
C PRO A 187 -2.15 -4.46 -21.89
N VAL A 188 -1.62 -3.98 -20.76
CA VAL A 188 -0.18 -3.65 -20.63
C VAL A 188 0.48 -4.42 -19.49
N LEU A 189 1.62 -5.04 -19.79
CA LEU A 189 2.54 -5.60 -18.81
C LEU A 189 3.13 -4.51 -17.92
N LYS A 190 3.00 -4.66 -16.60
CA LYS A 190 3.50 -3.67 -15.62
C LYS A 190 4.52 -4.28 -14.68
N CYS A 191 5.70 -3.69 -14.59
CA CYS A 191 6.60 -4.00 -13.49
C CYS A 191 6.27 -3.12 -12.26
N ILE A 192 5.87 -3.76 -11.16
CA ILE A 192 5.49 -3.09 -9.92
C ILE A 192 6.71 -2.93 -9.03
N LYS A 193 7.20 -1.69 -8.93
CA LYS A 193 8.20 -1.29 -7.95
C LYS A 193 7.51 -0.99 -6.61
N ASP A 194 7.72 -1.83 -5.61
CA ASP A 194 7.21 -1.51 -4.26
C ASP A 194 8.15 -0.51 -3.57
N MET A 195 7.75 0.76 -3.68
CA MET A 195 8.37 1.97 -3.14
C MET A 195 7.94 2.30 -1.69
N ARG A 196 7.05 1.50 -1.07
CA ARG A 196 6.62 1.73 0.31
C ARG A 196 7.80 1.79 1.31
N PRO A 197 8.81 0.90 1.24
CA PRO A 197 9.96 1.01 2.13
C PRO A 197 10.82 2.25 1.83
N TYR A 198 10.94 2.70 0.58
CA TYR A 198 11.61 3.95 0.23
C TYR A 198 10.95 5.17 0.90
N ARG A 199 9.60 5.23 0.87
CA ARG A 199 8.87 6.31 1.53
C ARG A 199 9.08 6.29 3.05
N LYS A 200 9.07 5.11 3.70
CA LYS A 200 9.32 4.98 5.15
C LYS A 200 10.78 5.28 5.53
N LYS A 201 11.76 4.76 4.78
CA LYS A 201 13.19 5.05 5.01
C LYS A 201 13.49 6.54 4.80
N ARG A 202 12.94 7.18 3.76
CA ARG A 202 13.09 8.63 3.52
C ARG A 202 12.46 9.47 4.63
N LEU A 203 11.27 9.10 5.09
CA LEU A 203 10.64 9.76 6.25
C LEU A 203 11.49 9.60 7.52
N HIS A 204 12.05 8.42 7.76
CA HIS A 204 12.91 8.18 8.92
C HIS A 204 14.23 8.95 8.83
N ALA A 205 14.85 9.01 7.65
CA ALA A 205 16.05 9.82 7.39
C ALA A 205 15.78 11.30 7.64
N GLY A 206 14.66 11.84 7.14
CA GLY A 206 14.23 13.22 7.41
C GLY A 206 14.02 13.49 8.90
N LYS A 207 13.35 12.59 9.63
CA LYS A 207 13.20 12.70 11.09
C LYS A 207 14.54 12.70 11.83
N LYS A 208 15.52 11.91 11.37
CA LYS A 208 16.86 11.84 11.97
C LYS A 208 17.65 13.14 11.77
N LEU A 209 17.54 13.75 10.59
CA LEU A 209 18.13 15.07 10.31
C LEU A 209 17.53 16.15 11.21
N ILE A 210 16.20 16.25 11.26
CA ILE A 210 15.50 17.23 12.13
C ILE A 210 15.91 17.05 13.61
N ARG A 211 16.03 15.81 14.09
CA ARG A 211 16.50 15.55 15.46
C ARG A 211 17.94 16.01 15.69
N LYS A 212 18.84 15.83 14.71
CA LYS A 212 20.23 16.31 14.81
C LYS A 212 20.27 17.84 14.87
N ASP A 213 19.47 18.50 14.05
CA ASP A 213 19.44 19.97 14.02
C ASP A 213 18.87 20.53 15.33
N LEU A 214 17.78 19.95 15.85
CA LEU A 214 17.22 20.30 17.15
C LEU A 214 18.25 20.16 18.29
N SER A 215 18.97 19.03 18.33
CA SER A 215 20.01 18.82 19.34
C SER A 215 21.16 19.84 19.24
N ARG A 216 21.52 20.28 18.04
CA ARG A 216 22.51 21.36 17.84
C ARG A 216 22.00 22.69 18.36
N TYR A 217 20.74 23.05 18.09
CA TYR A 217 20.13 24.27 18.60
C TYR A 217 19.98 24.28 20.12
N GLU A 218 19.60 23.15 20.71
CA GLU A 218 19.54 22.98 22.17
C GLU A 218 20.93 23.17 22.81
N ALA A 219 21.97 22.58 22.21
CA ALA A 219 23.35 22.75 22.69
C ALA A 219 23.81 24.21 22.58
N TYR A 220 23.47 24.90 21.49
CA TYR A 220 23.78 26.32 21.31
C TYR A 220 23.06 27.20 22.33
N SER A 221 21.76 26.98 22.55
CA SER A 221 20.96 27.73 23.53
C SER A 221 21.54 27.61 24.94
N LYS A 222 21.89 26.38 25.36
CA LYS A 222 22.52 26.14 26.66
C LYS A 222 23.88 26.83 26.80
N ALA A 223 24.68 26.82 25.75
CA ALA A 223 25.98 27.51 25.76
C ALA A 223 25.82 29.04 25.88
N GLU A 224 24.78 29.60 25.27
CA GLU A 224 24.48 31.03 25.36
C GLU A 224 23.94 31.42 26.75
N GLU A 225 23.07 30.61 27.35
CA GLU A 225 22.59 30.78 28.72
C GLU A 225 23.76 30.81 29.71
N LEU A 226 24.65 29.82 29.64
CA LEU A 226 25.83 29.72 30.51
C LEU A 226 26.79 30.91 30.31
N ARG A 227 26.92 31.41 29.07
CA ARG A 227 27.70 32.62 28.78
C ARG A 227 27.08 33.85 29.43
N ARG A 228 25.74 33.98 29.40
CA ARG A 228 25.04 35.11 30.04
C ARG A 228 25.15 35.05 31.55
N GLU A 229 24.98 33.88 32.16
CA GLU A 229 25.17 33.69 33.60
C GLU A 229 26.58 34.12 34.02
N LYS A 230 27.61 33.67 33.31
CA LYS A 230 28.99 34.10 33.57
C LYS A 230 29.18 35.62 33.48
N LEU A 231 28.61 36.27 32.46
CA LEU A 231 28.69 37.73 32.32
C LEU A 231 27.97 38.46 33.46
N VAL A 232 26.84 37.94 33.92
CA VAL A 232 26.09 38.50 35.06
C VAL A 232 26.90 38.32 36.35
N ASP A 233 27.46 37.15 36.58
CA ASP A 233 28.33 36.87 37.73
C ASP A 233 29.57 37.78 37.73
N GLU A 234 30.24 37.92 36.58
CA GLU A 234 31.39 38.83 36.41
C GLU A 234 31.03 40.29 36.68
N ALA A 235 29.86 40.75 36.20
CA ALA A 235 29.38 42.11 36.44
C ALA A 235 29.03 42.34 37.92
N MET A 236 28.44 41.35 38.60
CA MET A 236 28.10 41.43 40.02
C MET A 236 29.33 41.48 40.94
N VAL A 237 30.47 40.95 40.50
CA VAL A 237 31.75 40.97 41.25
C VAL A 237 32.48 42.31 41.12
N GLN A 238 32.24 43.10 40.07
CA GLN A 238 32.88 44.40 39.85
C GLN A 238 32.25 45.56 40.64
N ASP A 239 31.01 45.39 41.14
CA ASP A 239 30.26 46.43 41.86
C ASP A 239 30.42 46.35 43.41
N TYR A 240 31.35 45.55 43.93
CA TYR A 240 31.77 45.50 45.35
C TYR A 240 33.18 46.08 45.53
#